data_AF-A0A353ZTD4-F1
#
_entry.id   AF-A0A353ZTD4-F1
#
_cell.length_a   1.000
_cell.length_b   1.000
_cell.length_c   1.000
_cell.angle_alpha   90.00
_cell.angle_beta   90.00
_cell.angle_gamma   90.00
#
_symmetry.space_group_name_H-M   'P 1'
#
loop_
_entity.id
_entity.type
_entity.pdbx_description
1 polymer ?
#
loop_
_entity_poly.entity_id
_entity_poly.type
_entity_poly.pdbx_seq_one_letter_code
_entity_poly.pdbx_strand_id
1 'polypeptide(L)'
;QRLMYFATMWTYLSGYAAIIYFAAPIIYLLLGVLPVASLSWDFFLRFIPFMVANQLLFAVAGRGIPTWRGQQYSLALFPTWIKACSTAARNVWFGRPLGFAVTPKARQTGGPSWSLIRPQIVVSVLLAVAAVVGIIRLATGLAEPLGTLVNVAWVIFDLVVMSILVRAVLYKGYEPAGDAGAGERKADGV
;
A
#
# COMPACT_ATOMS: atom_id res chain seq x y z
N GLN A 1 21.55 -19.88 1.02
CA GLN A 1 20.65 -19.95 2.19
C GLN A 1 20.64 -18.67 3.04
N ARG A 2 21.77 -18.22 3.62
CA ARG A 2 21.81 -16.97 4.44
C ARG A 2 21.23 -15.74 3.73
N LEU A 3 21.58 -15.55 2.46
CA LEU A 3 21.04 -14.45 1.64
C LEU A 3 19.51 -14.50 1.49
N MET A 4 18.93 -15.70 1.34
CA MET A 4 17.49 -15.87 1.20
C MET A 4 16.75 -15.57 2.51
N TYR A 5 17.28 -16.02 3.65
CA TYR A 5 16.74 -15.66 4.96
C TYR A 5 16.87 -14.16 5.26
N PHE A 6 17.99 -13.56 4.84
CA PHE A 6 18.16 -12.13 4.98
C PHE A 6 17.17 -11.35 4.11
N ALA A 7 16.95 -11.77 2.86
CA ALA A 7 15.99 -11.12 1.96
C ALA A 7 14.55 -11.10 2.53
N THR A 8 14.10 -12.21 3.13
CA THR A 8 12.78 -12.28 3.76
C THR A 8 12.67 -11.38 5.00
N MET A 9 13.72 -11.30 5.83
CA MET A 9 13.77 -10.36 6.96
C MET A 9 13.85 -8.90 6.50
N TRP A 10 14.61 -8.62 5.44
CA TRP A 10 14.81 -7.27 4.91
C TRP A 10 13.53 -6.65 4.37
N THR A 11 12.63 -7.49 3.82
CA THR A 11 11.36 -7.03 3.23
C THR A 11 10.51 -6.21 4.21
N TYR A 12 10.59 -6.45 5.52
CA TYR A 12 9.86 -5.65 6.52
C TYR A 12 10.27 -4.17 6.56
N LEU A 13 11.50 -3.84 6.14
CA LEU A 13 11.97 -2.45 6.07
C LEU A 13 11.35 -1.66 4.90
N SER A 14 10.71 -2.34 3.94
CA SER A 14 10.06 -1.69 2.81
C SER A 14 8.96 -0.70 3.22
N GLY A 15 8.40 -0.83 4.43
CA GLY A 15 7.43 0.15 4.96
C GLY A 15 7.99 1.56 5.11
N TYR A 16 9.28 1.68 5.46
CA TYR A 16 9.95 2.98 5.52
C TYR A 16 10.22 3.53 4.13
N ALA A 17 10.62 2.66 3.19
CA ALA A 17 10.79 3.04 1.79
C ALA A 17 9.48 3.54 1.16
N ALA A 18 8.34 2.93 1.51
CA ALA A 18 7.02 3.37 1.06
C ALA A 18 6.67 4.79 1.54
N ILE A 19 7.04 5.17 2.77
CA ILE A 19 6.85 6.57 3.23
C ILE A 19 7.63 7.54 2.36
N ILE A 20 8.91 7.25 2.07
CA ILE A 20 9.75 8.09 1.23
C ILE A 20 9.19 8.17 -0.19
N TYR A 21 8.73 7.03 -0.71
CA TYR A 21 8.11 6.90 -2.02
C TYR A 21 6.87 7.79 -2.15
N PHE A 22 5.95 7.79 -1.18
CA PHE A 22 4.77 8.67 -1.20
C PHE A 22 5.12 10.13 -0.90
N ALA A 23 6.15 10.38 -0.09
CA ALA A 23 6.58 11.73 0.24
C ALA A 23 7.18 12.45 -0.98
N ALA A 24 7.87 11.74 -1.88
CA ALA A 24 8.51 12.33 -3.05
C ALA A 24 7.56 13.17 -3.94
N PRO A 25 6.43 12.64 -4.45
CA PRO A 25 5.50 13.45 -5.22
C PRO A 25 4.81 14.55 -4.40
N ILE A 26 4.53 14.31 -3.11
CA ILE A 26 3.94 15.33 -2.22
C ILE A 26 4.87 16.55 -2.11
N ILE A 27 6.14 16.31 -1.80
CA ILE A 27 7.15 17.36 -1.65
C ILE A 27 7.33 18.14 -2.96
N TYR A 28 7.44 17.43 -4.08
CA TYR A 28 7.61 18.09 -5.37
C TYR A 28 6.39 18.93 -5.77
N LEU A 29 5.17 18.39 -5.65
CA LEU A 29 3.96 19.10 -6.08
C LEU A 29 3.65 20.31 -5.17
N LEU A 30 3.93 20.21 -3.87
CA LEU A 30 3.72 21.32 -2.94
C LEU A 30 4.83 22.38 -3.00
N LEU A 31 6.10 21.96 -3.02
CA LEU A 31 7.25 22.87 -2.85
C LEU A 31 7.98 23.17 -4.16
N GLY A 32 7.83 22.33 -5.18
CA GLY A 32 8.56 22.44 -6.46
C GLY A 32 10.02 21.97 -6.37
N VAL A 33 10.41 21.39 -5.24
CA VAL A 33 11.75 20.85 -5.04
C VAL A 33 11.87 19.53 -5.78
N LEU A 34 12.64 19.53 -6.87
CA LEU A 34 12.99 18.32 -7.60
C LEU A 34 14.03 17.53 -6.81
N PRO A 35 13.76 16.28 -6.41
CA PRO A 35 14.77 15.43 -5.78
C PRO A 35 15.90 15.03 -6.77
N VAL A 36 15.69 15.23 -8.07
CA VAL A 36 16.64 14.85 -9.13
C VAL A 36 17.02 16.09 -9.95
N ALA A 37 18.32 16.27 -10.17
CA ALA A 37 18.88 17.48 -10.76
C ALA A 37 18.54 17.71 -12.26
N SER A 38 18.03 16.72 -12.99
CA SER A 38 17.60 16.92 -14.37
C SER A 38 16.49 15.97 -14.84
N LEU A 39 15.40 16.53 -15.35
CA LEU A 39 14.44 15.86 -16.24
C LEU A 39 14.96 15.90 -17.68
N SER A 40 16.18 15.39 -17.91
CA SER A 40 16.86 15.42 -19.21
C SER A 40 16.59 14.16 -20.05
N TRP A 41 16.88 14.23 -21.34
CA TRP A 41 16.82 13.08 -22.24
C TRP A 41 17.62 11.87 -21.71
N ASP A 42 18.78 12.12 -21.12
CA ASP A 42 19.64 11.09 -20.53
C ASP A 42 18.97 10.35 -19.36
N PHE A 43 18.09 11.03 -18.60
CA PHE A 43 17.32 10.40 -17.54
C PHE A 43 16.38 9.35 -18.13
N PHE A 44 15.58 9.71 -19.13
CA PHE A 44 14.61 8.80 -19.74
C PHE A 44 15.28 7.64 -20.47
N LEU A 45 16.41 7.89 -21.13
CA LEU A 45 17.19 6.85 -21.80
C LEU A 45 17.70 5.76 -20.84
N ARG A 46 17.90 6.08 -19.56
CA ARG A 46 18.29 5.11 -18.52
C ARG A 46 17.09 4.56 -17.77
N PHE A 47 16.13 5.41 -17.45
CA PHE A 47 14.96 5.08 -16.65
C PHE A 47 14.01 4.11 -17.37
N ILE A 48 13.70 4.35 -18.64
CA ILE A 48 12.73 3.53 -19.38
C ILE A 48 13.24 2.09 -19.57
N PRO A 49 14.48 1.83 -20.05
CA PRO A 49 14.99 0.46 -20.15
C PRO A 49 15.06 -0.25 -18.80
N PHE A 50 15.48 0.46 -17.75
CA PHE A 50 15.48 -0.08 -16.39
C PHE A 50 14.08 -0.50 -15.94
N MET A 51 13.08 0.36 -16.15
CA MET A 51 11.68 0.06 -15.80
C MET A 51 11.16 -1.14 -16.61
N VAL A 52 11.38 -1.16 -17.92
CA VAL A 52 10.93 -2.27 -18.79
C VAL A 52 11.58 -3.58 -18.37
N ALA A 53 12.89 -3.59 -18.14
CA ALA A 53 13.60 -4.79 -17.70
C ALA A 53 13.06 -5.32 -16.36
N ASN A 54 12.78 -4.42 -15.39
CA ASN A 54 12.16 -4.81 -14.12
C ASN A 54 10.76 -5.40 -14.33
N GLN A 55 9.91 -4.78 -15.16
CA GLN A 55 8.57 -5.31 -15.42
C GLN A 55 8.60 -6.68 -16.11
N LEU A 56 9.51 -6.86 -17.08
CA LEU A 56 9.72 -8.16 -17.73
C LEU A 56 10.19 -9.22 -16.73
N LEU A 57 11.13 -8.87 -15.85
CA LEU A 57 11.60 -9.77 -14.82
C LEU A 57 10.47 -10.19 -13.88
N PHE A 58 9.64 -9.25 -13.43
CA PHE A 58 8.46 -9.57 -12.60
C PHE A 58 7.44 -10.44 -13.35
N ALA A 59 7.23 -10.20 -14.64
CA ALA A 59 6.32 -11.00 -15.46
C ALA A 59 6.82 -12.45 -15.64
N VAL A 60 8.13 -12.64 -15.81
CA VAL A 60 8.74 -13.97 -15.93
C VAL A 60 8.79 -14.69 -14.58
N ALA A 61 9.27 -14.03 -13.52
CA ALA A 61 9.40 -14.62 -12.19
C ALA A 61 8.04 -14.91 -11.54
N GLY A 62 7.04 -14.06 -11.80
CA GLY A 62 5.67 -14.22 -11.32
C GLY A 62 4.75 -14.99 -12.26
N ARG A 63 5.27 -15.67 -13.29
CA ARG A 63 4.47 -16.33 -14.32
C ARG A 63 3.49 -17.33 -13.69
N GLY A 64 2.21 -17.15 -13.99
CA GLY A 64 1.12 -17.99 -13.45
C GLY A 64 0.52 -17.49 -12.13
N ILE A 65 1.03 -16.39 -11.56
CA ILE A 65 0.52 -15.80 -10.31
C ILE A 65 0.10 -14.34 -10.56
N PRO A 66 -1.09 -13.90 -10.13
CA PRO A 66 -1.49 -12.51 -10.24
C PRO A 66 -0.63 -11.62 -9.33
N THR A 67 0.35 -10.91 -9.90
CA THR A 67 1.33 -10.08 -9.16
C THR A 67 0.77 -8.74 -8.70
N TRP A 68 -0.27 -8.24 -9.36
CA TRP A 68 -0.85 -6.92 -9.09
C TRP A 68 -1.29 -6.74 -7.62
N ARG A 69 -2.02 -7.72 -7.07
CA ARG A 69 -2.45 -7.66 -5.67
C ARG A 69 -1.26 -7.68 -4.70
N GLY A 70 -0.21 -8.42 -5.05
CA GLY A 70 1.05 -8.44 -4.29
C GLY A 70 1.70 -7.06 -4.25
N GLN A 71 1.79 -6.38 -5.40
CA GLN A 71 2.31 -5.01 -5.49
C GLN A 71 1.47 -4.01 -4.70
N GLN A 72 0.14 -4.15 -4.74
CA GLN A 72 -0.73 -3.29 -3.94
C GLN A 72 -0.48 -3.48 -2.44
N TYR A 73 -0.47 -4.72 -1.96
CA TYR A 73 -0.17 -5.01 -0.56
C TYR A 73 1.25 -4.61 -0.17
N SER A 74 2.21 -4.68 -1.10
CA SER A 74 3.58 -4.30 -0.82
C SER A 74 3.80 -2.79 -0.64
N LEU A 75 2.77 -1.98 -0.86
CA LEU A 75 2.80 -0.55 -0.59
C LEU A 75 1.75 -0.19 0.47
N ALA A 76 0.55 -0.76 0.37
CA ALA A 76 -0.59 -0.48 1.24
C ALA A 76 -0.39 -0.90 2.70
N LEU A 77 0.44 -1.92 2.96
CA LEU A 77 0.71 -2.43 4.31
C LEU A 77 1.89 -1.73 5.02
N PHE A 78 2.40 -0.62 4.47
CA PHE A 78 3.51 0.14 5.06
C PHE A 78 3.35 0.43 6.57
N PRO A 79 2.17 0.79 7.12
CA PRO A 79 2.05 1.08 8.55
C PRO A 79 2.19 -0.19 9.39
N THR A 80 1.72 -1.32 8.86
CA THR A 80 1.81 -2.63 9.52
C THR A 80 3.27 -3.05 9.63
N TRP A 81 4.06 -2.86 8.59
CA TRP A 81 5.48 -3.21 8.59
C TRP A 81 6.30 -2.32 9.51
N ILE A 82 6.03 -1.02 9.53
CA ILE A 82 6.65 -0.09 10.49
C ILE A 82 6.29 -0.47 11.93
N LYS A 83 5.03 -0.83 12.18
CA LYS A 83 4.60 -1.32 13.49
C LYS A 83 5.34 -2.61 13.88
N ALA A 84 5.52 -3.55 12.94
CA ALA A 84 6.28 -4.78 13.18
C ALA A 84 7.74 -4.45 13.54
N CYS A 85 8.43 -3.62 12.75
CA CYS A 85 9.80 -3.22 13.02
C CYS A 85 9.95 -2.49 14.37
N SER A 86 9.08 -1.52 14.66
CA SER A 86 9.14 -0.73 15.90
C SER A 86 8.80 -1.57 17.14
N THR A 87 7.85 -2.51 17.05
CA THR A 87 7.54 -3.41 18.17
C THR A 87 8.65 -4.42 18.42
N ALA A 88 9.29 -4.97 17.37
CA ALA A 88 10.46 -5.83 17.48
C ALA A 88 11.65 -5.09 18.09
N ALA A 89 11.97 -3.89 17.58
CA ALA A 89 12.97 -2.99 18.13
C ALA A 89 12.75 -2.74 19.63
N ARG A 90 11.51 -2.46 20.01
CA ARG A 90 11.14 -2.18 21.40
C ARG A 90 11.27 -3.40 22.32
N ASN A 91 11.06 -4.61 21.79
CA ASN A 91 11.30 -5.84 22.53
C ASN A 91 12.80 -6.10 22.73
N VAL A 92 13.59 -5.97 21.67
CA VAL A 92 15.04 -6.25 21.71
C VAL A 92 15.79 -5.23 22.57
N TRP A 93 15.54 -3.92 22.38
CA TRP A 93 16.30 -2.88 23.08
C TRP A 93 15.71 -2.47 24.42
N PHE A 94 14.40 -2.56 24.60
CA PHE A 94 13.71 -2.08 25.81
C PHE A 94 12.97 -3.19 26.57
N GLY A 95 13.19 -4.46 26.23
CA GLY A 95 12.64 -5.61 26.96
C GLY A 95 11.12 -5.71 26.97
N ARG A 96 10.39 -4.95 26.13
CA ARG A 96 8.92 -4.96 26.16
C ARG A 96 8.37 -6.23 25.53
N PRO A 97 7.39 -6.92 26.14
CA PRO A 97 6.88 -8.18 25.62
C PRO A 97 6.25 -7.99 24.22
N LEU A 98 6.47 -8.96 23.34
CA LEU A 98 5.80 -9.04 22.04
C LEU A 98 4.38 -9.58 22.27
N GLY A 99 3.37 -8.81 21.85
CA GLY A 99 1.98 -9.29 21.87
C GLY A 99 1.67 -10.09 20.62
N PHE A 100 1.19 -11.32 20.78
CA PHE A 100 0.62 -12.11 19.68
C PHE A 100 -0.90 -11.99 19.72
N ALA A 101 -1.45 -11.15 18.85
CA ALA A 101 -2.90 -10.97 18.75
C ALA A 101 -3.48 -12.05 17.82
N VAL A 102 -4.24 -12.98 18.39
CA VAL A 102 -4.98 -13.96 17.59
C VAL A 102 -6.15 -13.25 16.92
N THR A 103 -6.34 -13.49 15.63
CA THR A 103 -7.49 -12.96 14.89
C THR A 103 -8.79 -13.42 15.54
N PRO A 104 -9.74 -12.51 15.85
CA PRO A 104 -11.03 -12.89 16.40
C PRO A 104 -11.75 -13.86 15.46
N LYS A 105 -12.19 -15.00 16.01
CA LYS A 105 -12.94 -16.02 15.23
C LYS A 105 -14.41 -15.65 15.06
N ALA A 106 -14.95 -14.87 15.99
CA ALA A 106 -16.31 -14.34 15.90
C ALA A 106 -16.32 -13.06 15.07
N ARG A 107 -17.30 -12.95 14.17
CA ARG A 107 -17.57 -11.73 13.41
C ARG A 107 -17.80 -10.59 14.39
N GLN A 108 -17.00 -9.54 14.30
CA GLN A 108 -17.25 -8.32 15.08
C GLN A 108 -18.49 -7.64 14.50
N THR A 109 -19.50 -7.39 15.33
CA THR A 109 -20.79 -6.78 14.94
C THR A 109 -20.73 -5.26 14.74
N GLY A 110 -19.53 -4.70 14.55
CA GLY A 110 -19.32 -3.30 14.19
C GLY A 110 -19.21 -3.11 12.68
N GLY A 111 -19.64 -1.97 12.17
CA GLY A 111 -19.42 -1.58 10.77
C GLY A 111 -17.94 -1.51 10.37
N PRO A 112 -17.63 -1.02 9.16
CA PRO A 112 -16.27 -1.02 8.62
C PRO A 112 -15.24 -0.38 9.57
N SER A 113 -14.15 -1.09 9.86
CA SER A 113 -13.13 -0.64 10.83
C SER A 113 -12.13 0.35 10.21
N TRP A 114 -12.62 1.55 9.86
CA TRP A 114 -11.82 2.63 9.25
C TRP A 114 -10.59 3.04 10.06
N SER A 115 -10.60 2.82 11.38
CA SER A 115 -9.46 3.10 12.26
C SER A 115 -8.20 2.32 11.90
N LEU A 116 -8.32 1.14 11.30
CA LEU A 116 -7.18 0.29 10.91
C LEU A 116 -6.40 0.87 9.73
N ILE A 117 -7.07 1.61 8.84
CA ILE A 117 -6.47 2.16 7.61
C ILE A 117 -6.27 3.67 7.66
N ARG A 118 -6.32 4.28 8.86
CA ARG A 118 -6.15 5.73 9.06
C ARG A 118 -4.86 6.26 8.43
N PRO A 119 -3.67 5.66 8.65
CA PRO A 119 -2.44 6.17 8.04
C PRO A 119 -2.51 6.19 6.52
N GLN A 120 -3.11 5.17 5.91
CA GLN A 120 -3.26 5.07 4.47
C GLN A 120 -4.23 6.11 3.92
N ILE A 121 -5.36 6.34 4.61
CA ILE A 121 -6.29 7.42 4.25
C ILE A 121 -5.60 8.78 4.31
N VAL A 122 -4.84 9.05 5.36
CA VAL A 122 -4.09 10.32 5.50
C VAL A 122 -3.13 10.51 4.33
N VAL A 123 -2.35 9.48 3.96
CA VAL A 123 -1.45 9.55 2.81
C VAL A 123 -2.22 9.76 1.51
N SER A 124 -3.33 9.05 1.27
CA SER A 124 -4.16 9.25 0.08
C SER A 124 -4.73 10.67 0.00
N VAL A 125 -5.18 11.24 1.12
CA VAL A 125 -5.67 12.63 1.16
C VAL A 125 -4.54 13.61 0.88
N LEU A 126 -3.35 13.42 1.48
CA LEU A 126 -2.19 14.28 1.22
C LEU A 126 -1.76 14.23 -0.25
N LEU A 127 -1.74 13.04 -0.87
CA LEU A 127 -1.45 12.88 -2.29
C LEU A 127 -2.47 13.60 -3.16
N ALA A 128 -3.77 13.46 -2.86
CA ALA A 128 -4.84 14.14 -3.60
C ALA A 128 -4.73 15.67 -3.50
N VAL A 129 -4.52 16.19 -2.29
CA VAL A 129 -4.31 17.63 -2.06
C VAL A 129 -3.06 18.11 -2.80
N ALA A 130 -1.95 17.38 -2.73
CA ALA A 130 -0.72 17.72 -3.43
C ALA A 130 -0.93 17.76 -4.95
N ALA A 131 -1.64 16.81 -5.54
CA ALA A 131 -1.99 16.83 -6.96
C ALA A 131 -2.79 18.06 -7.36
N VAL A 132 -3.81 18.44 -6.58
CA VAL A 132 -4.60 19.65 -6.82
C VAL A 132 -3.73 20.90 -6.77
N VAL A 133 -2.89 21.03 -5.72
CA VAL A 133 -1.97 22.17 -5.58
C VAL A 133 -0.97 22.22 -6.73
N GLY A 134 -0.39 21.09 -7.12
CA GLY A 134 0.55 21.00 -8.24
C GLY A 134 -0.08 21.41 -9.57
N ILE A 135 -1.33 20.99 -9.83
CA ILE A 135 -2.08 21.40 -11.03
C ILE A 135 -2.34 22.91 -11.02
N ILE A 136 -2.71 23.49 -9.88
CA ILE A 136 -2.91 24.95 -9.75
C ILE A 136 -1.60 25.70 -10.00
N ARG A 137 -0.48 25.21 -9.46
CA ARG A 137 0.84 25.80 -9.69
C ARG A 137 1.25 25.71 -11.16
N LEU A 138 0.93 24.63 -11.85
CA LEU A 138 1.14 24.49 -13.28
C LEU A 138 0.28 25.48 -14.08
N ALA A 139 -1.01 25.59 -13.74
CA ALA A 139 -1.95 26.49 -14.42
C ALA A 139 -1.59 27.99 -14.23
N THR A 140 -0.91 28.33 -13.13
CA THR A 140 -0.42 29.68 -12.84
C THR A 140 0.99 29.96 -13.35
N GLY A 141 1.61 29.00 -14.05
CA GLY A 141 2.97 29.13 -14.59
C GLY A 141 4.10 29.04 -13.54
N LEU A 142 3.78 28.62 -12.31
CA LEU A 142 4.72 28.49 -11.18
C LEU A 142 5.42 27.12 -11.11
N ALA A 143 5.05 26.17 -11.96
CA ALA A 143 5.59 24.82 -11.97
C ALA A 143 5.99 24.37 -13.38
N GLU A 144 7.01 23.51 -13.43
CA GLU A 144 7.53 22.92 -14.66
C GLU A 144 6.56 21.82 -15.18
N PRO A 145 6.14 21.85 -16.46
CA PRO A 145 5.08 20.97 -16.95
C PRO A 145 5.38 19.48 -16.89
N LEU A 146 6.56 19.04 -17.33
CA LEU A 146 6.87 17.62 -17.47
C LEU A 146 6.91 16.92 -16.12
N GLY A 147 7.65 17.49 -15.16
CA GLY A 147 7.76 16.98 -13.80
C GLY A 147 6.42 16.98 -13.07
N THR A 148 5.59 18.02 -13.27
CA THR A 148 4.25 18.09 -12.68
C THR A 148 3.37 16.97 -13.21
N LEU A 149 3.31 16.80 -14.53
CA LEU A 149 2.49 15.75 -15.15
C LEU A 149 2.97 14.34 -14.74
N VAL A 150 4.28 14.10 -14.69
CA VAL A 150 4.85 12.82 -14.25
C VAL A 150 4.47 12.52 -12.80
N ASN A 151 4.60 13.50 -11.89
CA ASN A 151 4.25 13.29 -10.48
C ASN A 151 2.75 13.14 -10.27
N VAL A 152 1.91 13.86 -11.03
CA VAL A 152 0.45 13.67 -11.00
C VAL A 152 0.07 12.27 -11.49
N ALA A 153 0.69 11.77 -12.56
CA ALA A 153 0.49 10.40 -13.03
C ALA A 153 0.89 9.38 -11.96
N TRP A 154 1.98 9.65 -11.25
CA TRP A 154 2.44 8.82 -10.13
C TRP A 154 1.47 8.82 -8.95
N VAL A 155 0.95 10.00 -8.57
CA VAL A 155 -0.10 10.12 -7.54
C VAL A 155 -1.34 9.31 -7.92
N ILE A 156 -1.77 9.36 -9.19
CA ILE A 156 -2.92 8.55 -9.65
C ILE A 156 -2.63 7.05 -9.45
N PHE A 157 -1.43 6.59 -9.81
CA PHE A 157 -1.02 5.21 -9.57
C PHE A 157 -1.06 4.85 -8.07
N ASP A 158 -0.54 5.72 -7.20
CA ASP A 158 -0.54 5.52 -5.74
C ASP A 158 -1.96 5.43 -5.17
N LEU A 159 -2.86 6.28 -5.63
CA LEU A 159 -4.27 6.27 -5.22
C LEU A 159 -4.97 4.99 -5.70
N VAL A 160 -4.68 4.53 -6.92
CA VAL A 160 -5.18 3.24 -7.43
C VAL A 160 -4.67 2.08 -6.57
N VAL A 161 -3.39 2.10 -6.20
CA VAL A 161 -2.79 1.10 -5.30
C VAL A 161 -3.50 1.10 -3.94
N MET A 162 -3.73 2.27 -3.35
CA MET A 162 -4.38 2.40 -2.02
C MET A 162 -5.88 2.09 -2.05
N SER A 163 -6.55 2.23 -3.19
CA SER A 163 -7.99 1.98 -3.32
C SER A 163 -8.42 0.56 -2.89
N ILE A 164 -7.50 -0.43 -2.95
CA ILE A 164 -7.78 -1.80 -2.52
C ILE A 164 -8.12 -1.89 -1.03
N LEU A 165 -7.55 -1.02 -0.19
CA LEU A 165 -7.79 -1.02 1.25
C LEU A 165 -9.21 -0.56 1.58
N VAL A 166 -9.72 0.39 0.81
CA VAL A 166 -11.12 0.84 0.94
C VAL A 166 -12.06 -0.32 0.60
N ARG A 167 -11.79 -1.05 -0.49
CA ARG A 167 -12.56 -2.25 -0.85
C ARG A 167 -12.48 -3.33 0.22
N ALA A 168 -11.29 -3.52 0.82
CA ALA A 168 -11.08 -4.51 1.87
C ALA A 168 -11.84 -4.15 3.17
N VAL A 169 -11.86 -2.88 3.57
CA VAL A 169 -12.59 -2.41 4.76
C VAL A 169 -14.11 -2.50 4.56
N LEU A 170 -14.59 -2.28 3.33
CA LEU A 170 -16.01 -2.40 2.99
C LEU A 170 -16.49 -3.85 2.76
N TYR A 171 -15.58 -4.83 2.77
CA TYR A 171 -15.93 -6.22 2.52
C TYR A 171 -16.79 -6.78 3.65
N LYS A 172 -18.00 -7.25 3.32
CA LYS A 172 -18.98 -7.73 4.29
C LYS A 172 -18.77 -9.17 4.76
N GLY A 173 -17.78 -9.89 4.23
CA GLY A 173 -17.58 -11.31 4.54
C GLY A 173 -18.43 -12.22 3.65
N TYR A 174 -18.08 -13.51 3.62
CA TYR A 174 -18.88 -14.55 2.97
C TYR A 174 -20.04 -14.94 3.88
N GLU A 175 -21.27 -14.86 3.38
CA GLU A 175 -22.43 -15.45 4.02
C GLU A 175 -22.66 -16.83 3.38
N PRO A 176 -22.53 -17.93 4.15
CA PRO A 176 -22.89 -19.24 3.62
C PRO A 176 -24.37 -19.17 3.23
N ALA A 177 -24.69 -19.56 1.99
CA ALA A 177 -26.08 -19.83 1.64
C ALA A 177 -26.58 -20.87 2.63
N GLY A 178 -27.53 -20.47 3.49
CA GLY A 178 -28.00 -21.32 4.58
C GLY A 178 -28.57 -22.64 4.05
N ASP A 179 -28.38 -23.70 4.83
CA ASP A 179 -29.15 -24.93 4.75
C ASP A 179 -30.64 -24.60 4.90
N ALA A 180 -31.27 -24.20 3.80
CA ALA A 180 -32.71 -24.17 3.66
C ALA A 180 -33.21 -25.62 3.54
N GLY A 181 -33.30 -26.34 4.66
CA GLY A 181 -33.84 -27.71 4.61
C GLY A 181 -33.74 -28.62 5.83
N ALA A 182 -33.14 -28.24 6.95
CA ALA A 182 -33.17 -29.08 8.16
C ALA A 182 -34.24 -28.59 9.14
N GLY A 183 -35.50 -28.64 8.70
CA GLY A 183 -36.64 -28.49 9.59
C GLY A 183 -36.61 -29.57 10.66
N GLU A 184 -36.76 -29.15 11.91
CA GLU A 184 -36.95 -29.99 13.09
C GLU A 184 -37.95 -31.11 12.81
N ARG A 185 -37.47 -32.34 12.69
CA ARG A 185 -38.31 -33.50 13.02
C ARG A 185 -38.22 -33.66 14.54
N LYS A 186 -39.22 -33.10 15.23
CA LYS A 186 -39.57 -33.43 16.61
C LYS A 186 -39.54 -34.96 16.76
N ALA A 187 -38.75 -35.42 17.72
CA ALA A 187 -38.92 -36.75 18.28
C ALA A 187 -40.16 -36.70 19.18
N ASP A 188 -41.33 -36.93 18.59
CA ASP A 188 -42.51 -37.26 19.38
C ASP A 188 -42.36 -38.72 19.82
N GLY A 189 -41.97 -38.90 21.07
CA GLY A 189 -42.17 -40.16 21.78
C GLY A 189 -43.58 -40.19 22.34
N VAL A 190 -44.38 -41.16 21.88
CA VAL A 190 -45.20 -42.15 22.63
C VAL A 190 -45.52 -43.27 21.64
#